data_AF-A0A944NBY1-F1
#
_entry.id   AF-A0A944NBY1-F1
#
_cell.length_a   1.000
_cell.length_b   1.000
_cell.length_c   1.000
_cell.angle_alpha   90.00
_cell.angle_beta   90.00
_cell.angle_gamma   90.00
#
_symmetry.space_group_name_H-M   'P 1'
#
loop_
_entity.id
_entity.type
_entity.pdbx_description
1 polymer ?
#
loop_
_entity_poly.entity_id
_entity_poly.type
_entity_poly.pdbx_seq_one_letter_code
_entity_poly.pdbx_strand_id
1 'polypeptide(L)' 'MKRDLRKYAQQTNVRLFIGFLIIVLLIGDGLIYYAYGKIAAVTGLLCILGGIFPLVFIWLAMKTIEWITKLANDR' A
#
# COMPACT_ATOMS: atom_id res chain seq x y z
N MET A 1 -11.83 -2.42 29.72
CA MET A 1 -10.69 -2.71 28.82
C MET A 1 -11.19 -2.89 27.38
N LYS A 2 -11.50 -1.78 26.67
CA LYS A 2 -11.90 -1.83 25.25
C LYS A 2 -10.61 -1.88 24.42
N ARG A 3 -10.13 -3.09 24.13
CA ARG A 3 -8.98 -3.29 23.25
C ARG A 3 -9.38 -2.80 21.86
N ASP A 4 -8.70 -1.77 21.38
CA ASP A 4 -8.95 -1.11 20.10
C ASP A 4 -8.67 -2.09 18.93
N LEU A 5 -9.68 -2.87 18.54
CA LEU A 5 -9.61 -3.83 17.42
C LEU A 5 -9.28 -3.13 16.09
N ARG A 6 -9.50 -1.81 16.00
CA ARG A 6 -9.26 -1.00 14.80
C ARG A 6 -7.77 -0.88 14.45
N LYS A 7 -6.87 -0.87 15.44
CA LYS A 7 -5.42 -0.85 15.21
C LYS A 7 -4.88 -2.20 14.73
N TYR A 8 -5.50 -3.31 15.13
CA TYR A 8 -5.05 -4.66 14.75
C TYR A 8 -5.44 -5.04 13.32
N ALA A 9 -6.62 -4.61 12.84
CA ALA A 9 -7.06 -4.86 11.46
C ALA A 9 -6.16 -4.16 10.41
N GLN A 10 -5.62 -2.98 10.72
CA GLN A 10 -4.71 -2.26 9.82
C GLN A 10 -3.40 -3.02 9.59
N GLN A 11 -2.85 -3.66 10.63
CA GLN A 11 -1.54 -4.31 10.52
C GLN A 11 -1.59 -5.59 9.66
N THR A 12 -2.69 -6.34 9.72
CA THR A 12 -2.90 -7.52 8.86
C THR A 12 -3.09 -7.13 7.40
N ASN A 13 -3.86 -6.07 7.13
CA ASN A 13 -4.12 -5.61 5.77
C ASN A 13 -2.85 -5.10 5.07
N VAL A 14 -1.94 -4.43 5.77
CA VAL A 14 -0.66 -3.98 5.20
C VAL A 14 0.19 -5.17 4.77
N ARG A 15 0.25 -6.22 5.60
CA ARG A 15 1.03 -7.42 5.29
C ARG A 15 0.45 -8.20 4.12
N LEU A 16 -0.88 -8.28 4.05
CA LEU A 16 -1.59 -8.91 2.93
C LEU A 16 -1.40 -8.12 1.63
N PHE A 17 -1.45 -6.78 1.71
CA PHE A 17 -1.22 -5.90 0.58
C PHE A 17 0.21 -6.03 0.03
N ILE A 18 1.22 -6.05 0.91
CA ILE A 18 2.62 -6.29 0.50
C ILE A 18 2.78 -7.65 -0.16
N GLY A 19 2.20 -8.72 0.43
CA GLY A 19 2.25 -10.06 -0.16
C GLY A 19 1.60 -10.12 -1.54
N PHE A 20 0.42 -9.50 -1.69
CA PHE A 20 -0.27 -9.37 -2.97
C PHE A 20 0.57 -8.62 -4.00
N LEU A 21 1.21 -7.51 -3.60
CA LEU A 21 2.02 -6.68 -4.49
C LEU A 21 3.25 -7.43 -5.01
N ILE A 22 3.90 -8.22 -4.16
CA ILE A 22 5.03 -9.09 -4.56
C ILE A 22 4.58 -10.14 -5.56
N ILE A 23 3.44 -10.80 -5.32
CA ILE A 23 2.90 -11.82 -6.22
C ILE A 23 2.54 -11.20 -7.58
N VAL A 24 1.87 -10.05 -7.58
CA VAL A 24 1.49 -9.36 -8.82
C VAL A 24 2.71 -8.85 -9.58
N LEU A 25 3.75 -8.34 -8.90
CA LEU A 25 5.00 -7.95 -9.56
C LEU A 25 5.79 -9.15 -10.11
N LEU A 26 5.83 -10.28 -9.41
CA LEU A 26 6.58 -11.43 -9.90
C LEU A 26 5.84 -12.17 -11.01
N ILE A 27 4.54 -12.44 -10.80
CA ILE A 27 3.74 -13.23 -11.74
C ILE A 27 3.21 -12.36 -12.88
N GLY A 28 2.72 -11.17 -12.59
CA GLY A 28 2.18 -10.26 -13.60
C GLY A 28 3.27 -9.72 -14.52
N ASP A 29 4.29 -9.09 -13.95
CA ASP A 29 5.41 -8.50 -14.73
C ASP A 29 6.24 -9.60 -15.42
N GLY A 30 6.39 -10.78 -14.79
CA GLY A 30 7.03 -11.95 -15.41
C GLY A 30 6.28 -12.48 -16.65
N LEU A 31 4.95 -12.55 -16.59
CA LEU A 31 4.14 -12.97 -17.73
C LEU A 31 4.12 -11.92 -18.84
N ILE A 32 4.09 -10.64 -18.47
CA ILE A 32 4.16 -9.50 -19.41
C ILE A 32 5.51 -9.47 -20.12
N TYR A 33 6.61 -9.71 -19.40
CA TYR A 33 7.95 -9.79 -20.00
C TYR A 33 8.03 -10.92 -21.04
N TYR A 34 7.46 -12.08 -20.73
CA TYR A 34 7.43 -13.23 -21.65
C TYR A 34 6.57 -12.98 -22.90
N ALA A 35 5.43 -12.29 -22.76
CA ALA A 35 4.47 -12.12 -23.85
C ALA A 35 4.65 -10.84 -24.70
N TYR A 36 5.04 -9.71 -24.09
CA TYR A 36 5.02 -8.38 -24.73
C TYR A 36 6.38 -7.67 -24.77
N GLY A 37 7.43 -8.26 -24.18
CA GLY A 37 8.79 -7.71 -24.19
C GLY A 37 9.02 -6.54 -23.23
N LYS A 38 10.24 -6.00 -23.23
CA LYS A 38 10.78 -5.09 -22.19
C LYS A 38 9.94 -3.84 -21.90
N ILE A 39 9.25 -3.28 -22.89
CA ILE A 39 8.50 -2.02 -22.75
C ILE A 39 7.23 -2.23 -21.93
N ALA A 40 6.60 -3.41 -22.05
CA ALA A 40 5.37 -3.71 -21.32
C ALA A 40 5.60 -3.99 -19.83
N ALA A 41 6.79 -4.47 -19.46
CA ALA A 41 7.20 -4.59 -18.06
C ALA A 41 7.29 -3.20 -17.38
N VAL A 42 7.84 -2.19 -18.09
CA VAL A 42 7.96 -0.83 -17.54
C VAL A 42 6.59 -0.18 -17.33
N THR A 43 5.62 -0.41 -18.21
CA THR A 43 4.26 0.11 -18.05
C THR A 43 3.47 -0.63 -16.96
N GLY A 44 3.68 -1.94 -16.79
CA GLY A 44 3.16 -2.71 -15.66
C GLY A 44 3.64 -2.19 -14.32
N LEU A 45 4.94 -1.91 -14.21
CA LEU A 45 5.55 -1.34 -13.02
C LEU A 45 5.02 0.07 -12.69
N LEU A 46 4.83 0.92 -13.72
CA LEU A 46 4.22 2.24 -13.58
C LEU A 46 2.76 2.16 -13.12
N CYS A 47 2.00 1.17 -13.59
CA CYS A 47 0.60 0.97 -13.19
C CYS A 47 0.49 0.61 -11.71
N ILE A 48 1.34 -0.30 -11.23
CA ILE A 48 1.37 -0.70 -9.82
C ILE A 48 1.80 0.46 -8.93
N LEU A 49 2.84 1.20 -9.31
CA LEU A 49 3.24 2.43 -8.61
C LEU A 49 2.12 3.47 -8.56
N GLY A 50 1.40 3.66 -9.67
CA GLY A 50 0.24 4.54 -9.73
C GLY A 50 -0.89 4.10 -8.80
N GLY A 51 -1.16 2.79 -8.70
CA GLY A 51 -2.18 2.23 -7.80
C GLY A 51 -1.82 2.33 -6.31
N ILE A 52 -0.53 2.29 -5.97
CA ILE A 52 -0.04 2.49 -4.60
C ILE A 52 -0.17 3.95 -4.15
N PHE A 53 -0.10 4.89 -5.09
CA PHE A 53 -0.14 6.33 -4.80
C PHE A 53 -1.34 6.77 -3.94
N PRO A 54 -2.61 6.48 -4.29
CA PRO A 54 -3.75 6.85 -3.45
C PRO A 54 -3.76 6.14 -2.09
N LEU A 55 -3.27 4.90 -2.01
CA LEU A 55 -3.19 4.15 -0.75
C LEU A 55 -2.21 4.80 0.23
N VAL A 56 -1.02 5.19 -0.26
CA VAL A 56 -0.04 5.94 0.54
C VAL A 56 -0.64 7.28 0.96
N PHE A 57 -1.35 7.96 0.06
CA PHE A 57 -1.96 9.26 0.34
C PHE A 57 -2.99 9.18 1.47
N ILE A 58 -3.88 8.17 1.45
CA ILE A 58 -4.87 7.93 2.51
C ILE A 58 -4.18 7.59 3.84
N TRP A 59 -3.16 6.75 3.82
CA TRP A 59 -2.41 6.40 5.02
C TRP A 59 -1.72 7.62 5.65
N LEU A 60 -1.13 8.48 4.81
CA LEU A 60 -0.50 9.72 5.25
C LEU A 60 -1.55 10.67 5.84
N ALA A 61 -2.71 10.83 5.20
CA ALA A 61 -3.81 11.63 5.72
C ALA A 61 -4.27 11.16 7.11
N MET A 62 -4.44 9.84 7.31
CA MET A 62 -4.78 9.29 8.63
C MET A 62 -3.69 9.59 9.67
N LYS A 63 -2.41 9.41 9.32
CA LYS A 63 -1.29 9.68 10.23
C LYS A 63 -1.21 11.16 10.61
N THR A 64 -1.50 12.06 9.68
CA THR A 64 -1.54 13.51 9.94
C THR A 64 -2.61 13.84 10.98
N ILE A 65 -3.80 13.24 10.88
CA ILE A 65 -4.88 13.46 11.86
C ILE A 65 -4.48 12.94 13.24
N GLU A 66 -3.85 11.76 13.33
CA GLU A 66 -3.32 11.22 14.58
C GLU A 66 -2.23 12.12 15.20
N TRP A 67 -1.38 12.72 14.37
CA TRP A 67 -0.32 13.61 14.82
C TRP A 67 -0.88 14.92 15.39
N ILE A 68 -1.86 15.52 14.71
CA ILE A 68 -2.54 16.74 15.17
C ILE A 68 -3.29 16.50 16.48
N THR A 69 -4.00 15.38 16.61
CA THR A 69 -4.73 15.04 17.84
C THR A 69 -3.80 14.77 19.01
N LYS A 70 -2.64 14.13 18.78
CA LYS A 70 -1.60 14.00 19.81
C LYS A 70 -1.06 15.36 20.26
N LEU A 71 -0.80 16.28 19.32
CA LEU A 71 -0.28 17.60 19.64
C LEU A 71 -1.28 18.43 20.46
N ALA A 72 -2.58 18.27 20.21
CA ALA A 72 -3.65 18.95 20.94
C ALA A 72 -3.93 18.37 22.33
N ASN A 73 -3.67 17.08 22.55
CA ASN A 73 -3.87 16.40 23.84
C ASN A 73 -2.68 16.56 24.80
N ASP A 74 -1.53 17.04 24.31
CA ASP A 74 -0.32 17.31 25.12
C ASP A 74 -0.31 18.73 25.72
N ARG A 75 -1.42 19.49 25.56
CA ARG A 75 -1.72 20.73 26.29
C ARG A 75 -2.85 20.50 27.28
#